data_AF-A0A2N6BMH6-F1
#
_entry.id   AF-A0A2N6BMH6-F1
#
_cell.length_a   1.000
_cell.length_b   1.000
_cell.length_c   1.000
_cell.angle_alpha   90.00
_cell.angle_beta   90.00
_cell.angle_gamma   90.00
#
_symmetry.space_group_name_H-M   'P 1'
#
loop_
_entity.id
_entity.type
_entity.pdbx_description
1 polymer ?
#
loop_
_entity_poly.entity_id
_entity_poly.type
_entity_poly.pdbx_seq_one_letter_code
_entity_poly.pdbx_strand_id
1 'polypeptide(L)'
;MANPHSFLYKTLTVPPRSASLKRLPLCDEKLYSIEMLSKLDRYTITECLPTFGVSLGVLSFVLMMPRVARLFDLVVAKGVPLYDTLTMLLYSLPAILPLLLPLSLLLSVLMAMGRMSADSEVAAMRSCGVSLAQNIRPIFLLSLVVAILTGITSVWVQPISENNFREALQASVVNGINLSAEAGTFTNLAKGVTLYAEHVGEEKGSLEDIFIHSSNKPLAGAVITARRGVISSGDQGVSFDLEGVEISQLDTAGQLRRTTANKSRITLPIEFTERTSLRDAEKSISALISEGYGELNNEAARVELHRRLALPISCLIIGLLGASLGMHHSRSGKSRGILLALAIFFIYYALSSLGTSLGKNGKIAAGVAMWMPNFIMAALAVYAFKRKNTERPLPLEAQIISSIARVKGRLKGGAK
;
A
#
# COMPACT_ATOMS: atom_id res chain seq x y z
N MET A 1 46.62 58.29 47.65
CA MET A 1 47.74 58.27 46.68
C MET A 1 48.53 56.97 46.88
N ALA A 2 49.11 56.43 45.81
CA ALA A 2 49.28 55.00 45.53
C ALA A 2 50.53 54.27 46.11
N ASN A 3 50.39 52.93 46.21
CA ASN A 3 51.36 51.81 46.31
C ASN A 3 52.14 51.60 47.65
N PRO A 4 52.67 50.39 48.02
CA PRO A 4 52.97 49.16 47.23
C PRO A 4 52.73 47.78 47.92
N HIS A 5 53.17 46.68 47.26
CA HIS A 5 53.58 45.32 47.72
C HIS A 5 52.89 44.18 46.90
N SER A 6 53.44 43.58 45.83
CA SER A 6 54.70 42.84 45.57
C SER A 6 54.80 41.44 46.21
N PHE A 7 54.28 40.39 45.56
CA PHE A 7 54.56 38.96 45.78
C PHE A 7 54.07 38.19 44.53
N LEU A 8 54.71 37.23 43.87
CA LEU A 8 56.06 36.66 43.84
C LEU A 8 56.11 35.86 42.50
N TYR A 9 57.23 35.91 41.77
CA TYR A 9 57.53 35.00 40.65
C TYR A 9 57.95 33.63 41.19
N LYS A 10 57.50 32.53 40.57
CA LYS A 10 58.31 31.29 40.46
C LYS A 10 57.83 30.37 39.32
N THR A 11 58.64 30.43 38.27
CA THR A 11 58.98 29.39 37.29
C THR A 11 58.53 27.94 37.58
N LEU A 12 57.83 27.33 36.61
CA LEU A 12 57.85 25.88 36.40
C LEU A 12 58.31 25.59 34.96
N THR A 13 59.50 25.03 34.93
CA THR A 13 60.31 24.60 33.80
C THR A 13 59.70 23.40 33.09
N VAL A 14 59.80 23.39 31.76
CA VAL A 14 59.53 22.25 30.88
C VAL A 14 60.57 21.15 31.12
N PRO A 15 60.19 19.89 31.42
CA PRO A 15 61.10 18.75 31.35
C PRO A 15 61.00 18.01 29.99
N PRO A 16 62.05 17.25 29.61
CA PRO A 16 62.41 16.98 28.22
C PRO A 16 61.73 15.75 27.60
N ARG A 17 61.64 15.75 26.26
CA ARG A 17 61.35 14.59 25.39
C ARG A 17 62.42 13.51 25.58
N SER A 18 62.19 12.53 26.46
CA SER A 18 62.69 11.14 26.33
C SER A 18 62.37 10.34 27.59
N ALA A 19 61.15 9.78 27.63
CA ALA A 19 60.87 8.64 28.49
C ALA A 19 59.91 7.73 27.73
N SER A 20 60.38 6.51 27.49
CA SER A 20 59.67 5.42 26.82
C SER A 20 58.29 5.17 27.45
N LEU A 21 57.25 5.71 26.82
CA LEU A 21 55.89 5.22 27.03
C LEU A 21 55.83 3.84 26.35
N LYS A 22 55.91 2.80 27.19
CA LYS A 22 55.45 1.45 26.88
C LYS A 22 54.17 1.57 26.05
N ARG A 23 54.17 1.00 24.85
CA ARG A 23 52.96 0.86 24.03
C ARG A 23 51.92 0.13 24.86
N LEU A 24 50.99 0.88 25.44
CA LEU A 24 49.70 0.33 25.83
C LEU A 24 49.08 -0.24 24.54
N PRO A 25 48.58 -1.49 24.55
CA PRO A 25 47.87 -2.01 23.41
C PRO A 25 46.62 -1.16 23.27
N LEU A 26 46.64 -0.24 22.30
CA LEU A 26 45.45 0.41 21.79
C LEU A 26 44.47 -0.70 21.47
N CYS A 27 43.34 -0.68 22.18
CA CYS A 27 42.18 -1.52 21.92
C CYS A 27 42.03 -1.76 20.42
N ASP A 28 41.87 -3.03 20.04
CA ASP A 28 41.31 -3.43 18.76
C ASP A 28 39.88 -2.87 18.65
N GLU A 29 39.78 -1.59 18.27
CA GLU A 29 38.53 -0.82 18.13
C GLU A 29 37.64 -1.34 16.98
N LYS A 30 38.14 -2.29 16.18
CA LYS A 30 37.47 -2.78 14.97
C LYS A 30 36.70 -4.09 15.15
N LEU A 31 36.81 -4.76 16.32
CA LEU A 31 36.25 -6.10 16.51
C LEU A 31 34.99 -6.18 17.39
N TYR A 32 34.51 -5.07 17.95
CA TYR A 32 33.31 -5.01 18.80
C TYR A 32 32.12 -4.26 18.17
N SER A 33 32.11 -4.04 16.86
CA SER A 33 31.04 -3.27 16.18
C SER A 33 29.82 -4.10 15.77
N ILE A 34 29.72 -5.34 16.25
CA ILE A 34 28.57 -6.22 16.06
C ILE A 34 27.96 -6.45 17.44
N GLU A 35 26.67 -6.16 17.56
CA GLU A 35 25.83 -6.36 18.75
C GLU A 35 26.05 -5.38 19.92
N MET A 36 25.44 -4.20 19.82
CA MET A 36 24.58 -3.59 20.84
C MET A 36 24.07 -2.25 20.27
N LEU A 37 22.74 -2.07 20.21
CA LEU A 37 22.13 -0.79 19.81
C LEU A 37 22.65 0.31 20.75
N SER A 38 23.17 1.40 20.19
CA SER A 38 23.53 2.58 20.98
C SER A 38 22.29 3.10 21.70
N LYS A 39 22.46 3.77 22.85
CA LYS A 39 21.34 4.44 23.54
C LYS A 39 20.61 5.41 22.62
N LEU A 40 21.34 6.05 21.69
CA LEU A 40 20.78 6.93 20.66
C LEU A 40 19.93 6.15 19.66
N ASP A 41 20.41 5.00 19.19
CA ASP A 41 19.67 4.16 18.23
C ASP A 41 18.34 3.70 18.82
N ARG A 42 18.38 3.22 20.08
CA ARG A 42 17.18 2.81 20.81
C ARG A 42 16.22 3.97 21.00
N TYR A 43 16.74 5.16 21.31
CA TYR A 43 15.92 6.36 21.48
C TYR A 43 15.18 6.72 20.18
N THR A 44 15.90 6.82 19.05
CA THR A 44 15.29 7.13 17.74
C THR A 44 14.24 6.10 17.32
N ILE A 45 14.49 4.81 17.54
CA ILE A 45 13.51 3.75 17.23
C ILE A 45 12.28 3.86 18.13
N THR A 46 12.48 4.10 19.43
CA THR A 46 11.38 4.24 20.41
C THR A 46 10.54 5.47 20.10
N GLU A 47 11.13 6.52 19.54
CA GLU A 47 10.40 7.72 19.09
C GLU A 47 9.55 7.44 17.83
N CYS A 48 10.04 6.61 16.91
CA CYS A 48 9.32 6.27 15.68
C CYS A 48 8.11 5.35 15.95
N LEU A 49 8.22 4.42 16.91
CA LEU A 49 7.27 3.33 17.09
C LEU A 49 5.82 3.76 17.40
N PRO A 50 5.55 4.72 18.31
CA PRO A 50 4.20 5.21 18.58
C PRO A 50 3.57 5.85 17.35
N THR A 51 4.32 6.71 16.66
CA THR A 51 3.83 7.39 15.46
C THR A 51 3.59 6.41 14.31
N PHE A 52 4.39 5.35 14.22
CA PHE A 52 4.18 4.25 13.28
C PHE A 52 2.87 3.51 13.55
N GLY A 53 2.59 3.14 14.81
CA GLY A 53 1.34 2.48 15.18
C GLY A 53 0.10 3.33 14.91
N VAL A 54 0.13 4.60 15.32
CA VAL A 54 -0.99 5.54 15.08
C VAL A 54 -1.21 5.77 13.59
N SER A 55 -0.14 6.00 12.82
CA SER A 55 -0.25 6.20 11.37
C SER A 55 -0.76 4.96 10.65
N LEU A 56 -0.32 3.76 11.04
CA LEU A 56 -0.81 2.50 10.50
C LEU A 56 -2.32 2.34 10.76
N GLY A 57 -2.78 2.61 11.99
CA GLY A 57 -4.21 2.54 12.35
C GLY A 57 -5.07 3.55 11.57
N VAL A 58 -4.65 4.81 11.52
CA VAL A 58 -5.38 5.87 10.79
C VAL A 58 -5.42 5.57 9.29
N LEU A 59 -4.29 5.22 8.68
CA LEU A 59 -4.25 4.90 7.25
C LEU A 59 -5.04 3.62 6.93
N SER A 60 -4.99 2.61 7.81
CA SER A 60 -5.81 1.40 7.67
C SER A 60 -7.29 1.74 7.65
N PHE A 61 -7.76 2.56 8.59
CA PHE A 61 -9.15 3.00 8.63
C PHE A 61 -9.55 3.76 7.37
N VAL A 62 -8.75 4.74 6.95
CA VAL A 62 -9.03 5.57 5.76
C VAL A 62 -9.04 4.73 4.48
N LEU A 63 -8.09 3.81 4.29
CA LEU A 63 -8.04 2.96 3.09
C LEU A 63 -9.06 1.82 3.11
N MET A 64 -9.61 1.44 4.26
CA MET A 64 -10.70 0.47 4.35
C MET A 64 -12.06 1.06 4.03
N MET A 65 -12.25 2.36 4.15
CA MET A 65 -13.55 3.01 3.92
C MET A 65 -14.21 2.62 2.59
N PRO A 66 -13.51 2.62 1.44
CA PRO A 66 -14.10 2.19 0.19
C PRO A 66 -14.54 0.71 0.18
N ARG A 67 -13.87 -0.17 0.94
CA ARG A 67 -14.26 -1.58 1.05
C ARG A 67 -15.46 -1.76 1.97
N VAL A 68 -15.51 -1.03 3.09
CA VAL A 68 -16.65 -1.04 4.02
C VAL A 68 -17.92 -0.61 3.31
N ALA A 69 -17.90 0.48 2.54
CA ALA A 69 -19.05 0.95 1.78
C ALA A 69 -19.55 -0.12 0.79
N ARG A 70 -18.64 -0.77 0.05
CA ARG A 70 -18.99 -1.84 -0.90
C ARG A 70 -19.57 -3.08 -0.23
N LEU A 71 -19.03 -3.48 0.93
CA LEU A 71 -19.55 -4.63 1.68
C LEU A 71 -20.93 -4.31 2.27
N PHE A 72 -21.17 -3.07 2.68
CA PHE A 72 -22.47 -2.63 3.16
C PHE A 72 -23.55 -2.71 2.05
N ASP A 73 -23.21 -2.35 0.81
CA ASP A 73 -24.11 -2.53 -0.33
C ASP A 73 -24.51 -4.01 -0.52
N LEU A 74 -23.65 -4.97 -0.20
CA LEU A 74 -23.99 -6.40 -0.27
C LEU A 74 -25.02 -6.80 0.79
N VAL A 75 -24.95 -6.21 1.99
CA VAL A 75 -25.94 -6.47 3.06
C VAL A 75 -27.28 -5.88 2.66
N VAL A 76 -27.31 -4.62 2.25
CA VAL A 76 -28.56 -3.88 2.00
C VAL A 76 -29.23 -4.29 0.69
N ALA A 77 -28.46 -4.43 -0.39
CA ALA A 77 -29.03 -4.67 -1.72
C ALA A 77 -29.14 -6.15 -2.09
N LYS A 78 -28.37 -7.04 -1.45
CA LYS A 78 -28.31 -8.47 -1.79
C LYS A 78 -28.66 -9.42 -0.64
N GLY A 79 -29.08 -8.88 0.50
CA GLY A 79 -29.50 -9.68 1.66
C GLY A 79 -28.39 -10.55 2.28
N VAL A 80 -27.11 -10.20 2.05
CA VAL A 80 -26.00 -11.00 2.59
C VAL A 80 -25.93 -10.85 4.12
N PRO A 81 -25.81 -11.96 4.88
CA PRO A 81 -25.73 -11.90 6.34
C PRO A 81 -24.59 -11.01 6.84
N LEU A 82 -24.84 -10.22 7.89
CA LEU A 82 -23.84 -9.31 8.45
C LEU A 82 -22.57 -10.04 8.92
N TYR A 83 -22.72 -11.23 9.50
CA TYR A 83 -21.60 -12.06 9.95
C TYR A 83 -20.61 -12.40 8.83
N ASP A 84 -21.14 -12.78 7.66
CA ASP A 84 -20.35 -13.09 6.48
C ASP A 84 -19.60 -11.84 5.99
N THR A 85 -20.29 -10.70 5.92
CA THR A 85 -19.66 -9.44 5.51
C THR A 85 -18.58 -8.97 6.48
N LEU A 86 -18.75 -9.21 7.79
CA LEU A 86 -17.73 -8.89 8.79
C LEU A 86 -16.50 -9.79 8.62
N THR A 87 -16.70 -11.07 8.30
CA THR A 87 -15.62 -12.02 7.99
C THR A 87 -14.84 -11.58 6.75
N MET A 88 -15.53 -11.16 5.68
CA MET A 88 -14.92 -10.56 4.49
C MET A 88 -14.14 -9.27 4.81
N LEU A 89 -14.68 -8.40 5.67
CA LEU A 89 -13.98 -7.20 6.12
C LEU A 89 -12.69 -7.56 6.86
N LEU A 90 -12.72 -8.60 7.70
CA LEU A 90 -11.55 -9.06 8.44
C LEU A 90 -10.47 -9.63 7.50
N TYR A 91 -10.85 -10.36 6.45
CA TYR A 91 -9.91 -10.80 5.41
C TYR A 91 -9.35 -9.64 4.56
N SER A 92 -10.05 -8.52 4.46
CA SER A 92 -9.55 -7.35 3.74
C SER A 92 -8.42 -6.60 4.47
N LEU A 93 -8.33 -6.70 5.80
CA LEU A 93 -7.35 -5.96 6.61
C LEU A 93 -5.90 -6.41 6.33
N PRO A 94 -5.55 -7.70 6.33
CA PRO A 94 -4.18 -8.10 6.02
C PRO A 94 -3.80 -7.88 4.54
N ALA A 95 -4.78 -7.88 3.63
CA ALA A 95 -4.56 -7.67 2.20
C ALA A 95 -4.03 -6.25 1.86
N ILE A 96 -4.37 -5.24 2.68
CA ILE A 96 -3.90 -3.85 2.48
C ILE A 96 -2.56 -3.54 3.17
N LEU A 97 -2.09 -4.39 4.10
CA LEU A 97 -0.85 -4.15 4.86
C LEU A 97 0.39 -3.91 3.99
N PRO A 98 0.62 -4.62 2.88
CA PRO A 98 1.80 -4.39 2.03
C PRO A 98 1.87 -2.96 1.49
N LEU A 99 0.72 -2.29 1.32
CA LEU A 99 0.63 -0.90 0.92
C LEU A 99 0.78 0.04 2.12
N LEU A 100 0.21 -0.29 3.27
CA LEU A 100 0.20 0.59 4.44
C LEU A 100 1.56 0.72 5.14
N LEU A 101 2.31 -0.38 5.25
CA LEU A 101 3.57 -0.44 6.00
C LEU A 101 4.64 0.56 5.54
N PRO A 102 4.93 0.73 4.23
CA PRO A 102 5.84 1.77 3.77
C PRO A 102 5.36 3.19 4.09
N LEU A 103 4.05 3.43 4.12
CA LEU A 103 3.44 4.75 4.30
C LEU A 103 3.42 5.18 5.76
N SER A 104 3.04 4.25 6.65
CA SER A 104 3.14 4.46 8.09
C SER A 104 4.60 4.66 8.51
N LEU A 105 5.54 3.95 7.90
CA LEU A 105 6.98 4.16 8.09
C LEU A 105 7.40 5.57 7.68
N LEU A 106 7.03 6.01 6.47
CA LEU A 106 7.36 7.36 6.00
C LEU A 106 6.86 8.45 6.95
N LEU A 107 5.59 8.36 7.33
CA LEU A 107 4.95 9.34 8.20
C LEU A 107 5.58 9.32 9.59
N SER A 108 5.82 8.12 10.15
CA SER A 108 6.52 7.93 11.41
C SER A 108 7.89 8.58 11.42
N VAL A 109 8.73 8.27 10.42
CA VAL A 109 10.10 8.78 10.35
C VAL A 109 10.10 10.31 10.16
N LEU A 110 9.25 10.85 9.29
CA LEU A 110 9.17 12.29 9.08
C LEU A 110 8.70 13.05 10.32
N MET A 111 7.73 12.50 11.05
CA MET A 111 7.22 13.12 12.28
C MET A 111 8.22 13.00 13.44
N ALA A 112 8.83 11.83 13.64
CA ALA A 112 9.84 11.61 14.67
C ALA A 112 11.08 12.50 14.44
N MET A 113 11.64 12.44 13.23
CA MET A 113 12.80 13.28 12.89
C MET A 113 12.46 14.76 12.86
N GLY A 114 11.25 15.11 12.43
CA GLY A 114 10.75 16.48 12.47
C GLY A 114 10.62 17.01 13.91
N ARG A 115 10.12 16.19 14.84
CA ARG A 115 10.04 16.54 16.26
C ARG A 115 11.43 16.72 16.86
N MET A 116 12.31 15.72 16.72
CA MET A 116 13.68 15.77 17.23
C MET A 116 14.47 16.95 16.63
N SER A 117 14.18 17.33 15.37
CA SER A 117 14.78 18.51 14.75
C SER A 117 14.19 19.82 15.28
N ALA A 118 12.91 19.86 15.63
CA ALA A 118 12.25 21.05 16.19
C ALA A 118 12.69 21.31 17.64
N ASP A 119 12.87 20.24 18.40
CA ASP A 119 13.37 20.27 19.79
C ASP A 119 14.91 20.43 19.85
N SER A 120 15.56 20.65 18.69
CA SER A 120 17.01 20.82 18.54
C SER A 120 17.86 19.64 19.02
N GLU A 121 17.27 18.47 19.23
CA GLU A 121 17.98 17.24 19.61
C GLU A 121 18.94 16.79 18.49
N VAL A 122 18.50 16.86 17.22
CA VAL A 122 19.36 16.54 16.06
C VAL A 122 20.54 17.51 15.94
N ALA A 123 20.32 18.79 16.27
CA ALA A 123 21.39 19.79 16.26
C ALA A 123 22.39 19.54 17.40
N ALA A 124 21.90 19.23 18.61
CA ALA A 124 22.74 18.88 19.75
C ALA A 124 23.60 17.64 19.48
N MET A 125 23.02 16.58 18.89
CA MET A 125 23.76 15.37 18.50
C MET A 125 24.90 15.70 17.53
N ARG A 126 24.64 16.55 16.52
CA ARG A 126 25.68 16.99 15.56
C ARG A 126 26.78 17.80 16.23
N SER A 127 26.45 18.67 17.18
CA SER A 127 27.44 19.44 17.95
C SER A 127 28.35 18.56 18.81
N CYS A 128 27.86 17.39 19.24
CA CYS A 128 28.66 16.38 19.94
C CYS A 128 29.49 15.49 19.00
N GLY A 129 29.51 15.78 17.68
CA GLY A 129 30.28 15.02 16.70
C GLY A 129 29.57 13.78 16.14
N VAL A 130 28.27 13.58 16.42
CA VAL A 130 27.50 12.49 15.82
C VAL A 130 27.29 12.77 14.34
N SER A 131 27.77 11.87 13.50
CA SER A 131 27.64 12.01 12.04
C SER A 131 26.19 11.83 11.57
N LEU A 132 25.87 12.39 10.40
CA LEU A 132 24.55 12.21 9.77
C LEU A 132 24.23 10.73 9.51
N ALA A 133 25.23 9.94 9.14
CA ALA A 133 25.10 8.52 8.87
C ALA A 133 24.76 7.71 10.13
N GLN A 134 25.36 8.05 11.28
CA GLN A 134 25.04 7.43 12.56
C GLN A 134 23.59 7.70 12.98
N ASN A 135 23.09 8.92 12.74
CA ASN A 135 21.69 9.27 13.03
C ASN A 135 20.67 8.53 12.13
N ILE A 136 21.05 8.21 10.89
CA ILE A 136 20.18 7.49 9.94
C ILE A 136 20.22 5.97 10.15
N ARG A 137 21.33 5.41 10.66
CA ARG A 137 21.48 3.98 10.95
C ARG A 137 20.28 3.35 11.68
N PRO A 138 19.75 3.90 12.80
CA PRO A 138 18.59 3.32 13.48
C PRO A 138 17.33 3.30 12.61
N ILE A 139 17.14 4.32 11.77
CA ILE A 139 16.00 4.40 10.85
C ILE A 139 16.14 3.35 9.75
N PHE A 140 17.35 3.14 9.24
CA PHE A 140 17.61 2.07 8.27
C PHE A 140 17.31 0.69 8.85
N LEU A 141 17.70 0.43 10.11
CA LEU A 141 17.37 -0.81 10.81
C LEU A 141 15.85 -0.98 10.99
N LEU A 142 15.14 0.07 11.42
CA LEU A 142 13.67 0.05 11.50
C LEU A 142 13.04 -0.22 10.13
N SER A 143 13.55 0.44 9.08
CA SER A 143 13.06 0.27 7.70
C SER A 143 13.30 -1.14 7.18
N LEU A 144 14.40 -1.78 7.59
CA LEU A 144 14.70 -3.17 7.26
C LEU A 144 13.71 -4.14 7.92
N VAL A 145 13.39 -3.92 9.20
CA VAL A 145 12.37 -4.72 9.90
C VAL A 145 11.02 -4.56 9.22
N VAL A 146 10.62 -3.33 8.89
CA VAL A 146 9.37 -3.06 8.16
C VAL A 146 9.41 -3.65 6.75
N ALA A 147 10.53 -3.60 6.03
CA ALA A 147 10.69 -4.22 4.72
C ALA A 147 10.48 -5.74 4.77
N ILE A 148 11.05 -6.42 5.78
CA ILE A 148 10.84 -7.85 5.98
C ILE A 148 9.36 -8.14 6.25
N LEU A 149 8.70 -7.35 7.10
CA LEU A 149 7.27 -7.48 7.38
C LEU A 149 6.42 -7.23 6.13
N THR A 150 6.75 -6.24 5.32
CA THR A 150 6.12 -5.96 4.03
C THR A 150 6.33 -7.12 3.04
N GLY A 151 7.51 -7.73 3.04
CA GLY A 151 7.79 -8.92 2.23
C GLY A 151 6.93 -10.09 2.65
N ILE A 152 6.89 -10.38 3.96
CA ILE A 152 6.06 -11.46 4.50
C ILE A 152 4.57 -11.25 4.15
N THR A 153 4.09 -10.03 4.36
CA THR A 153 2.69 -9.71 4.07
C THR A 153 2.39 -9.76 2.58
N SER A 154 3.27 -9.28 1.72
CA SER A 154 3.02 -9.26 0.27
C SER A 154 3.09 -10.65 -0.37
N VAL A 155 3.99 -11.50 0.12
CA VAL A 155 4.25 -12.84 -0.46
C VAL A 155 3.25 -13.88 0.01
N TRP A 156 2.97 -13.93 1.31
CA TRP A 156 2.13 -14.99 1.90
C TRP A 156 0.77 -14.47 2.36
N VAL A 157 0.74 -13.40 3.15
CA VAL A 157 -0.49 -12.98 3.82
C VAL A 157 -1.51 -12.44 2.83
N GLN A 158 -1.09 -11.54 1.93
CA GLN A 158 -1.93 -10.90 0.93
C GLN A 158 -2.67 -11.91 0.03
N PRO A 159 -2.00 -12.90 -0.62
CA PRO A 159 -2.72 -13.85 -1.47
C PRO A 159 -3.65 -14.77 -0.67
N ILE A 160 -3.26 -15.22 0.54
CA ILE A 160 -4.13 -16.04 1.39
C ILE A 160 -5.39 -15.26 1.77
N SER A 161 -5.22 -14.00 2.19
CA SER A 161 -6.33 -13.12 2.55
C SER A 161 -7.26 -12.85 1.39
N GLU A 162 -6.73 -12.58 0.20
CA GLU A 162 -7.55 -12.31 -0.98
C GLU A 162 -8.26 -13.57 -1.48
N ASN A 163 -7.63 -14.75 -1.40
CA ASN A 163 -8.28 -16.02 -1.73
C ASN A 163 -9.44 -16.33 -0.77
N ASN A 164 -9.22 -16.20 0.55
CA ASN A 164 -10.26 -16.43 1.55
C ASN A 164 -11.39 -15.40 1.44
N PHE A 165 -11.06 -14.15 1.12
CA PHE A 165 -12.05 -13.11 0.83
C PHE A 165 -12.93 -13.50 -0.36
N ARG A 166 -12.33 -13.97 -1.46
CA ARG A 166 -13.06 -14.43 -2.65
C ARG A 166 -13.95 -15.63 -2.36
N GLU A 167 -13.43 -16.64 -1.65
CA GLU A 167 -14.21 -17.83 -1.27
C GLU A 167 -15.41 -17.46 -0.39
N ALA A 168 -15.19 -16.59 0.61
CA ALA A 168 -16.26 -16.06 1.45
C ALA A 168 -17.30 -15.30 0.60
N LEU A 169 -16.84 -14.42 -0.31
CA LEU A 169 -17.73 -13.68 -1.21
C LEU A 169 -18.59 -14.62 -2.06
N GLN A 170 -18.01 -15.67 -2.65
CA GLN A 170 -18.74 -16.63 -3.47
C GLN A 170 -19.80 -17.39 -2.66
N ALA A 171 -19.43 -17.91 -1.48
CA ALA A 171 -20.35 -18.64 -0.61
C ALA A 171 -21.53 -17.77 -0.16
N SER A 172 -21.25 -16.53 0.23
CA SER A 172 -22.24 -15.59 0.74
C SER A 172 -23.13 -14.99 -0.35
N VAL A 173 -22.65 -14.87 -1.59
CA VAL A 173 -23.49 -14.46 -2.72
C VAL A 173 -24.53 -15.53 -3.03
N VAL A 174 -24.15 -16.81 -3.05
CA VAL A 174 -25.11 -17.91 -3.27
C VAL A 174 -26.15 -17.93 -2.16
N ASN A 175 -25.72 -17.83 -0.90
CA ASN A 175 -26.62 -17.78 0.24
C ASN A 175 -27.51 -16.52 0.23
N GLY A 176 -26.96 -15.36 -0.12
CA GLY A 176 -27.69 -14.08 -0.21
C GLY A 176 -28.73 -14.06 -1.33
N ILE A 177 -28.43 -14.64 -2.50
CA ILE A 177 -29.41 -14.78 -3.59
C ILE A 177 -30.58 -15.67 -3.14
N ASN A 178 -30.30 -16.77 -2.43
CA ASN A 178 -31.35 -17.65 -1.90
C ASN A 178 -32.24 -16.97 -0.86
N LEU A 179 -31.72 -15.97 -0.14
CA LEU A 179 -32.45 -15.18 0.86
C LEU A 179 -33.18 -13.97 0.26
N SER A 180 -32.71 -13.45 -0.87
CA SER A 180 -33.19 -12.20 -1.48
C SER A 180 -34.05 -12.41 -2.73
N ALA A 181 -34.13 -13.63 -3.27
CA ALA A 181 -35.05 -13.99 -4.34
C ALA A 181 -36.47 -14.10 -3.75
N GLU A 182 -37.22 -13.00 -3.78
CA GLU A 182 -38.64 -13.00 -3.46
C GLU A 182 -39.44 -13.46 -4.68
N ALA A 183 -40.31 -14.46 -4.48
CA ALA A 183 -41.19 -15.01 -5.51
C ALA A 183 -41.95 -13.89 -6.22
N GLY A 184 -41.90 -13.88 -7.56
CA GLY A 184 -42.61 -12.90 -8.39
C GLY A 184 -41.94 -11.52 -8.53
N THR A 185 -40.68 -11.33 -8.09
CA THR A 185 -39.93 -10.07 -8.30
C THR A 185 -38.76 -10.24 -9.27
N PHE A 186 -38.48 -9.19 -10.06
CA PHE A 186 -37.28 -9.15 -10.89
C PHE A 186 -36.08 -8.71 -10.04
N THR A 187 -35.20 -9.65 -9.72
CA THR A 187 -33.98 -9.41 -8.94
C THR A 187 -32.78 -9.22 -9.86
N ASN A 188 -32.05 -8.12 -9.70
CA ASN A 188 -30.79 -7.89 -10.43
C ASN A 188 -29.62 -8.58 -9.69
N LEU A 189 -29.15 -9.71 -10.23
CA LEU A 189 -28.04 -10.48 -9.66
C LEU A 189 -26.68 -9.79 -9.87
N ALA A 190 -26.51 -9.21 -11.06
CA ALA A 190 -25.28 -8.58 -11.52
C ALA A 190 -25.61 -7.39 -12.44
N LYS A 191 -24.61 -6.56 -12.75
CA LYS A 191 -24.76 -5.54 -13.78
C LYS A 191 -25.06 -6.24 -15.11
N GLY A 192 -26.26 -6.06 -15.65
CA GLY A 192 -26.70 -6.70 -16.89
C GLY A 192 -27.19 -8.15 -16.75
N VAL A 193 -27.50 -8.65 -15.55
CA VAL A 193 -28.15 -9.95 -15.37
C VAL A 193 -29.35 -9.81 -14.43
N THR A 194 -30.54 -10.03 -14.97
CA THR A 194 -31.80 -10.00 -14.22
C THR A 194 -32.37 -11.40 -14.14
N LEU A 195 -32.73 -11.81 -12.93
CA LEU A 195 -33.38 -13.08 -12.63
C LEU A 195 -34.81 -12.80 -12.16
N TYR A 196 -35.74 -13.61 -12.65
CA TYR A 196 -37.10 -13.70 -12.14
C TYR A 196 -37.40 -15.18 -11.91
N ALA A 197 -38.05 -15.47 -10.79
CA ALA A 197 -38.55 -16.80 -10.48
C ALA A 197 -39.98 -16.65 -9.95
N GLU A 198 -40.90 -17.46 -10.47
CA GLU A 198 -42.30 -17.41 -10.06
C GLU A 198 -42.49 -18.04 -8.68
N HIS A 199 -41.82 -19.17 -8.43
CA HIS A 199 -41.83 -19.84 -7.13
C HIS A 199 -40.40 -20.14 -6.67
N VAL A 200 -40.16 -19.94 -5.37
CA VAL A 200 -38.92 -20.31 -4.68
C VAL A 200 -39.27 -21.44 -3.73
N GLY A 201 -38.74 -22.64 -3.99
CA GLY A 201 -39.02 -23.83 -3.20
C GLY A 201 -38.44 -23.75 -1.79
N GLU A 202 -38.97 -24.56 -0.87
CA GLU A 202 -38.48 -24.65 0.52
C GLU A 202 -37.06 -25.24 0.61
N GLU A 203 -36.63 -26.01 -0.40
CA GLU A 203 -35.23 -26.43 -0.54
C GLU A 203 -34.35 -25.26 -0.99
N LYS A 204 -33.29 -24.98 -0.21
CA LYS A 204 -32.35 -23.87 -0.45
C LYS A 204 -31.91 -23.79 -1.92
N GLY A 205 -32.35 -22.74 -2.60
CA GLY A 205 -31.93 -22.40 -3.96
C GLY A 205 -32.63 -23.16 -5.08
N SER A 206 -33.72 -23.90 -4.80
CA SER A 206 -34.62 -24.42 -5.83
C SER A 206 -35.57 -23.32 -6.30
N LEU A 207 -35.51 -23.02 -7.60
CA LEU A 207 -36.36 -22.05 -8.27
C LEU A 207 -37.23 -22.76 -9.32
N GLU A 208 -38.49 -22.36 -9.44
CA GLU A 208 -39.41 -22.82 -10.47
C GLU A 208 -39.85 -21.66 -11.36
N ASP A 209 -40.04 -21.97 -12.65
CA ASP A 209 -40.37 -21.03 -13.72
C ASP A 209 -39.44 -19.80 -13.74
N ILE A 210 -38.19 -20.10 -14.10
CA ILE A 210 -37.07 -19.17 -14.09
C ILE A 210 -37.02 -18.42 -15.42
N PHE A 211 -36.89 -17.11 -15.32
CA PHE A 211 -36.58 -16.22 -16.42
C PHE A 211 -35.29 -15.45 -16.13
N ILE A 212 -34.27 -15.66 -16.96
CA ILE A 212 -32.99 -14.98 -16.86
C ILE A 212 -32.79 -14.15 -18.13
N HIS A 213 -32.57 -12.85 -17.95
CA HIS A 213 -32.14 -11.96 -19.01
C HIS A 213 -30.67 -11.59 -18.80
N SER A 214 -29.83 -11.83 -19.82
CA SER A 214 -28.43 -11.43 -19.79
C SER A 214 -28.14 -10.40 -20.87
N SER A 215 -27.58 -9.27 -20.46
CA SER A 215 -27.04 -8.22 -21.33
C SER A 215 -25.52 -8.34 -21.48
N ASN A 216 -24.88 -9.32 -20.83
CA ASN A 216 -23.42 -9.47 -20.79
C ASN A 216 -22.91 -10.46 -21.85
N LYS A 217 -21.80 -10.12 -22.52
CA LYS A 217 -21.14 -11.05 -23.46
C LYS A 217 -20.59 -12.27 -22.70
N PRO A 218 -20.72 -13.51 -23.23
CA PRO A 218 -21.14 -13.88 -24.59
C PRO A 218 -22.67 -14.02 -24.80
N LEU A 219 -23.48 -13.93 -23.76
CA LEU A 219 -24.94 -14.11 -23.77
C LEU A 219 -25.71 -12.78 -23.91
N ALA A 220 -25.12 -11.77 -24.54
CA ALA A 220 -25.73 -10.44 -24.62
C ALA A 220 -27.05 -10.50 -25.41
N GLY A 221 -28.14 -10.04 -24.79
CA GLY A 221 -29.49 -10.09 -25.35
C GLY A 221 -30.12 -11.49 -25.34
N ALA A 222 -29.53 -12.46 -24.62
CA ALA A 222 -30.10 -13.78 -24.47
C ALA A 222 -31.16 -13.77 -23.37
N VAL A 223 -32.32 -14.33 -23.69
CA VAL A 223 -33.37 -14.68 -22.76
C VAL A 223 -33.31 -16.18 -22.53
N ILE A 224 -33.16 -16.58 -21.28
CA ILE A 224 -33.08 -17.98 -20.87
C ILE A 224 -34.31 -18.25 -20.01
N THR A 225 -35.17 -19.16 -20.46
CA THR A 225 -36.31 -19.65 -19.70
C THR A 225 -36.06 -21.10 -19.27
N ALA A 226 -36.40 -21.46 -18.05
CA ALA A 226 -36.24 -22.81 -17.53
C ALA A 226 -37.37 -23.16 -16.56
N ARG A 227 -37.81 -24.43 -16.54
CA ARG A 227 -38.92 -24.86 -15.68
C ARG A 227 -38.51 -25.02 -14.22
N ARG A 228 -37.31 -25.55 -14.00
CA ARG A 228 -36.73 -25.73 -12.67
C ARG A 228 -35.25 -25.43 -12.72
N GLY A 229 -34.71 -24.93 -11.64
CA GLY A 229 -33.27 -24.71 -11.55
C GLY A 229 -32.77 -24.57 -10.13
N VAL A 230 -31.54 -25.01 -9.92
CA VAL A 230 -30.86 -24.92 -8.64
C VAL A 230 -29.68 -23.97 -8.75
N ILE A 231 -29.63 -23.00 -7.83
CA ILE A 231 -28.49 -22.09 -7.70
C ILE A 231 -27.37 -22.80 -6.95
N SER A 232 -26.20 -22.88 -7.57
CA SER A 232 -24.98 -23.43 -6.99
C SER A 232 -23.81 -22.45 -7.11
N SER A 233 -22.83 -22.61 -6.22
CA SER A 233 -21.55 -21.91 -6.34
C SER A 233 -20.69 -22.58 -7.41
N GLY A 234 -20.25 -21.83 -8.41
CA GLY A 234 -19.34 -22.30 -9.45
C GLY A 234 -17.98 -21.60 -9.39
N ASP A 235 -16.94 -22.23 -9.94
CA ASP A 235 -15.55 -21.74 -9.91
C ASP A 235 -15.35 -20.31 -10.46
N GLN A 236 -16.29 -19.81 -11.28
CA GLN A 236 -16.23 -18.49 -11.92
C GLN A 236 -17.46 -17.60 -11.68
N GLY A 237 -18.28 -17.92 -10.66
CA GLY A 237 -19.47 -17.15 -10.33
C GLY A 237 -20.60 -18.03 -9.82
N VAL A 238 -21.84 -17.65 -10.14
CA VAL A 238 -23.01 -18.44 -9.76
C VAL A 238 -23.38 -19.34 -10.93
N SER A 239 -23.42 -20.64 -10.68
CA SER A 239 -23.90 -21.64 -11.64
C SER A 239 -25.37 -21.93 -11.40
N PHE A 240 -26.13 -21.89 -12.49
CA PHE A 240 -27.52 -22.31 -12.50
C PHE A 240 -27.57 -23.69 -13.15
N ASP A 241 -27.94 -24.69 -12.37
CA ASP A 241 -28.26 -26.01 -12.88
C ASP A 241 -29.73 -26.02 -13.26
N LEU A 242 -30.00 -25.82 -14.55
CA LEU A 242 -31.33 -25.60 -15.09
C LEU A 242 -31.85 -26.85 -15.82
N GLU A 243 -33.14 -27.13 -15.65
CA GLU A 243 -33.89 -28.19 -16.33
C GLU A 243 -34.98 -27.60 -17.24
N GLY A 244 -35.12 -28.17 -18.45
CA GLY A 244 -36.09 -27.73 -19.45
C GLY A 244 -35.79 -26.32 -19.98
N VAL A 245 -34.56 -26.11 -20.43
CA VAL A 245 -34.03 -24.79 -20.80
C VAL A 245 -34.32 -24.44 -22.24
N GLU A 246 -34.78 -23.22 -22.45
CA GLU A 246 -34.93 -22.61 -23.76
C GLU A 246 -34.14 -21.29 -23.78
N ILE A 247 -33.09 -21.25 -24.60
CA ILE A 247 -32.25 -20.08 -24.79
C ILE A 247 -32.67 -19.42 -26.10
N SER A 248 -33.21 -18.22 -26.01
CA SER A 248 -33.56 -17.36 -27.14
C SER A 248 -32.54 -16.23 -27.24
N GLN A 249 -31.73 -16.23 -28.29
CA GLN A 249 -30.75 -15.18 -28.54
C GLN A 249 -31.02 -14.52 -29.90
N LEU A 250 -31.01 -13.19 -29.94
CA LEU A 250 -31.07 -12.46 -31.19
C LEU A 250 -29.66 -12.41 -31.81
N ASP A 251 -29.49 -12.98 -33.00
CA ASP A 251 -28.24 -12.87 -33.74
C ASP A 251 -28.04 -11.44 -34.28
N THR A 252 -26.80 -11.09 -34.59
CA THR A 252 -26.38 -9.78 -35.14
C THR A 252 -27.10 -9.43 -36.45
N ALA A 253 -27.64 -10.45 -37.15
CA ALA A 253 -28.46 -10.33 -38.36
C ALA A 253 -29.97 -10.18 -38.09
N GLY A 254 -30.41 -10.09 -36.82
CA GLY A 254 -31.81 -9.99 -36.44
C GLY A 254 -32.59 -11.31 -36.46
N GLN A 255 -31.93 -12.46 -36.65
CA GLN A 255 -32.58 -13.77 -36.57
C GLN A 255 -32.59 -14.30 -35.14
N LEU A 256 -33.74 -14.83 -34.70
CA LEU A 256 -33.88 -15.45 -33.38
C LEU A 256 -33.29 -16.87 -33.41
N ARG A 257 -32.16 -17.08 -32.73
CA ARG A 257 -31.60 -18.42 -32.49
C ARG A 257 -32.18 -18.98 -31.20
N ARG A 258 -32.99 -20.03 -31.34
CA ARG A 258 -33.57 -20.77 -30.21
C ARG A 258 -32.83 -22.09 -30.01
N THR A 259 -32.30 -22.30 -28.81
CA THR A 259 -31.63 -23.54 -28.42
C THR A 259 -32.37 -24.15 -27.25
N THR A 260 -32.86 -25.38 -27.40
CA THR A 260 -33.56 -26.11 -26.33
C THR A 260 -32.65 -27.18 -25.77
N ALA A 261 -32.52 -27.25 -24.45
CA ALA A 261 -31.72 -28.25 -23.75
C ALA A 261 -32.51 -28.83 -22.56
N ASN A 262 -32.48 -30.15 -22.38
CA ASN A 262 -33.21 -30.79 -21.29
C ASN A 262 -32.55 -30.54 -19.92
N LYS A 263 -31.22 -30.56 -19.87
CA LYS A 263 -30.41 -30.14 -18.72
C LYS A 263 -29.27 -29.29 -19.23
N SER A 264 -29.05 -28.13 -18.61
CA SER A 264 -27.88 -27.32 -18.89
C SER A 264 -27.40 -26.61 -17.65
N ARG A 265 -26.10 -26.71 -17.38
CA ARG A 265 -25.42 -25.88 -16.40
C ARG A 265 -25.02 -24.58 -17.09
N ILE A 266 -25.64 -23.48 -16.68
CA ILE A 266 -25.28 -22.15 -17.15
C ILE A 266 -24.54 -21.44 -16.02
N THR A 267 -23.23 -21.27 -16.19
CA THR A 267 -22.45 -20.42 -15.30
C THR A 267 -22.57 -18.99 -15.80
N LEU A 268 -23.37 -18.20 -15.08
CA LEU A 268 -23.42 -16.77 -15.36
C LEU A 268 -22.21 -16.13 -14.70
N PRO A 269 -21.31 -15.52 -15.48
CA PRO A 269 -20.28 -14.69 -14.90
C PRO A 269 -20.97 -13.50 -14.23
N ILE A 270 -21.18 -13.58 -12.93
CA ILE A 270 -21.55 -12.40 -12.16
C ILE A 270 -20.30 -11.52 -12.17
N GLU A 271 -20.30 -10.54 -13.08
CA GLU A 271 -19.31 -9.47 -13.08
C GLU A 271 -19.55 -8.60 -11.85
N PHE A 272 -19.02 -9.03 -10.72
CA PHE A 272 -18.55 -8.09 -9.74
C PHE A 272 -17.44 -7.30 -10.44
N THR A 273 -17.57 -5.98 -10.50
CA THR A 273 -16.77 -4.99 -11.26
C THR A 273 -15.23 -5.12 -11.12
N GLU A 274 -14.70 -6.08 -10.37
CA GLU A 274 -13.31 -6.20 -9.93
C GLU A 274 -12.46 -7.28 -10.65
N ARG A 275 -12.90 -7.78 -11.82
CA ARG A 275 -12.25 -8.90 -12.56
C ARG A 275 -10.74 -8.76 -12.85
N THR A 276 -10.18 -7.55 -12.95
CA THR A 276 -8.79 -7.34 -13.39
C THR A 276 -7.79 -6.99 -12.28
N SER A 277 -8.28 -6.67 -11.08
CA SER A 277 -7.42 -6.27 -9.94
C SER A 277 -7.25 -7.39 -8.93
N LEU A 278 -8.32 -8.11 -8.60
CA LEU A 278 -8.30 -9.14 -7.55
C LEU A 278 -7.67 -10.46 -8.03
N ARG A 279 -7.96 -10.86 -9.26
CA ARG A 279 -7.55 -12.17 -9.81
C ARG A 279 -6.02 -12.37 -9.88
N ASP A 280 -5.25 -11.31 -10.03
CA ASP A 280 -3.78 -11.39 -10.00
C ASP A 280 -3.22 -11.28 -8.57
N ALA A 281 -3.90 -10.56 -7.68
CA ALA A 281 -3.52 -10.39 -6.28
C ALA A 281 -3.73 -11.67 -5.44
N GLU A 282 -4.65 -12.55 -5.86
CA GLU A 282 -4.93 -13.86 -5.25
C GLU A 282 -3.86 -14.91 -5.53
N LYS A 283 -3.08 -14.75 -6.60
CA LYS A 283 -2.16 -15.79 -7.07
C LYS A 283 -0.96 -15.94 -6.13
N SER A 284 -0.55 -17.18 -5.89
CA SER A 284 0.73 -17.50 -5.25
C SER A 284 1.90 -17.11 -6.16
N ILE A 285 3.08 -16.90 -5.58
CA ILE A 285 4.29 -16.55 -6.34
C ILE A 285 4.63 -17.62 -7.38
N SER A 286 4.49 -18.90 -7.06
CA SER A 286 4.77 -19.98 -8.02
C SER A 286 3.84 -19.93 -9.23
N ALA A 287 2.55 -19.61 -9.00
CA ALA A 287 1.58 -19.39 -10.07
C ALA A 287 1.92 -18.16 -10.91
N LEU A 288 2.34 -17.06 -10.28
CA LEU A 288 2.76 -15.85 -11.01
C LEU A 288 4.03 -16.07 -11.86
N ILE A 289 5.00 -16.84 -11.37
CA ILE A 289 6.22 -17.16 -12.13
C ILE A 289 5.89 -18.05 -13.34
N SER A 290 5.09 -19.10 -13.15
CA SER A 290 4.72 -20.01 -14.23
C SER A 290 3.85 -19.34 -15.29
N GLU A 291 2.89 -18.49 -14.90
CA GLU A 291 2.03 -17.79 -15.86
C GLU A 291 2.74 -16.60 -16.54
N GLY A 292 3.62 -15.92 -15.82
CA GLY A 292 4.36 -14.77 -16.33
C GLY A 292 5.54 -15.16 -17.22
N TYR A 293 6.35 -16.15 -16.83
CA TYR A 293 7.55 -16.56 -17.55
C TYR A 293 7.43 -17.91 -18.26
N GLY A 294 6.30 -18.61 -18.13
CA GLY A 294 5.98 -19.80 -18.93
C GLY A 294 5.35 -19.45 -20.28
N GLU A 295 4.75 -20.46 -20.91
CA GLU A 295 4.24 -20.39 -22.29
C GLU A 295 3.14 -19.33 -22.50
N LEU A 296 2.36 -19.03 -21.44
CA LEU A 296 1.28 -18.05 -21.48
C LEU A 296 1.79 -16.60 -21.64
N ASN A 297 3.05 -16.33 -21.26
CA ASN A 297 3.71 -15.02 -21.38
C ASN A 297 2.82 -13.85 -20.89
N ASN A 298 2.18 -14.02 -19.73
CA ASN A 298 1.20 -13.04 -19.24
C ASN A 298 1.89 -11.85 -18.55
N GLU A 299 1.86 -10.68 -19.20
CA GLU A 299 2.44 -9.45 -18.66
C GLU A 299 1.81 -9.01 -17.33
N ALA A 300 0.52 -9.27 -17.12
CA ALA A 300 -0.14 -8.91 -15.85
C ALA A 300 0.43 -9.70 -14.67
N ALA A 301 0.76 -10.98 -14.87
CA ALA A 301 1.40 -11.81 -13.85
C ALA A 301 2.82 -11.35 -13.54
N ARG A 302 3.59 -10.95 -14.56
CA ARG A 302 4.94 -10.38 -14.38
C ARG A 302 4.90 -9.07 -13.60
N VAL A 303 3.96 -8.18 -13.94
CA VAL A 303 3.78 -6.90 -13.25
C VAL A 303 3.49 -7.14 -11.78
N GLU A 304 2.56 -8.04 -11.45
CA GLU A 304 2.24 -8.34 -10.06
C GLU A 304 3.43 -8.94 -9.30
N LEU A 305 4.19 -9.86 -9.92
CA LEU A 305 5.40 -10.40 -9.32
C LEU A 305 6.41 -9.30 -8.99
N HIS A 306 6.73 -8.44 -9.95
CA HIS A 306 7.67 -7.34 -9.72
C HIS A 306 7.12 -6.33 -8.70
N ARG A 307 5.81 -6.09 -8.65
CA ARG A 307 5.16 -5.22 -7.65
C ARG A 307 5.39 -5.74 -6.24
N ARG A 308 5.15 -7.05 -6.01
CA ARG A 308 5.34 -7.68 -4.68
C ARG A 308 6.79 -7.62 -4.19
N LEU A 309 7.76 -7.70 -5.11
CA LEU A 309 9.18 -7.57 -4.78
C LEU A 309 9.63 -6.11 -4.61
N ALA A 310 9.00 -5.18 -5.33
CA ALA A 310 9.32 -3.76 -5.25
C ALA A 310 8.83 -3.12 -3.93
N LEU A 311 7.73 -3.61 -3.36
CA LEU A 311 7.12 -3.06 -2.13
C LEU A 311 8.07 -3.12 -0.91
N PRO A 312 8.69 -4.25 -0.55
CA PRO A 312 9.67 -4.32 0.56
C PRO A 312 10.85 -3.37 0.37
N ILE A 313 11.37 -3.27 -0.85
CA ILE A 313 12.52 -2.43 -1.17
C ILE A 313 12.15 -0.95 -1.06
N SER A 314 10.89 -0.60 -1.36
CA SER A 314 10.39 0.76 -1.19
C SER A 314 10.47 1.21 0.27
N CYS A 315 10.27 0.32 1.26
CA CYS A 315 10.39 0.65 2.69
C CYS A 315 11.78 1.18 3.04
N LEU A 316 12.85 0.55 2.51
CA LEU A 316 14.23 0.99 2.74
C LEU A 316 14.49 2.38 2.14
N ILE A 317 14.03 2.58 0.91
CA ILE A 317 14.24 3.82 0.16
C ILE A 317 13.46 4.97 0.80
N ILE A 318 12.19 4.74 1.10
CA ILE A 318 11.27 5.73 1.67
C ILE A 318 11.64 6.05 3.12
N GLY A 319 12.08 5.07 3.91
CA GLY A 319 12.60 5.30 5.25
C GLY A 319 13.85 6.20 5.24
N LEU A 320 14.79 5.96 4.32
CA LEU A 320 15.96 6.80 4.13
C LEU A 320 15.59 8.22 3.64
N LEU A 321 14.67 8.30 2.69
CA LEU A 321 14.14 9.57 2.18
C LEU A 321 13.49 10.38 3.31
N GLY A 322 12.61 9.74 4.09
CA GLY A 322 11.95 10.32 5.26
C GLY A 322 12.96 10.83 6.29
N ALA A 323 14.01 10.05 6.58
CA ALA A 323 15.07 10.48 7.49
C ALA A 323 15.76 11.76 6.99
N SER A 324 16.16 11.77 5.71
CA SER A 324 16.88 12.87 5.09
C SER A 324 16.08 14.17 5.06
N LEU A 325 14.77 14.07 4.81
CA LEU A 325 13.86 15.21 4.71
C LEU A 325 13.34 15.68 6.09
N GLY A 326 13.17 14.75 7.04
CA GLY A 326 12.70 15.04 8.39
C GLY A 326 13.67 15.87 9.22
N MET A 327 14.98 15.78 8.94
CA MET A 327 16.04 16.59 9.58
C MET A 327 16.07 18.06 9.13
N HIS A 328 14.95 18.64 8.69
CA HIS A 328 14.92 20.02 8.24
C HIS A 328 14.50 20.97 9.35
N HIS A 329 15.40 21.91 9.64
CA HIS A 329 15.32 22.90 10.69
C HIS A 329 14.38 24.05 10.28
N SER A 330 13.08 23.88 10.50
CA SER A 330 12.15 25.00 10.40
C SER A 330 11.20 24.96 11.58
N ARG A 331 11.06 26.08 12.29
CA ARG A 331 10.03 26.33 13.33
C ARG A 331 8.58 26.14 12.84
N SER A 332 8.39 25.85 11.55
CA SER A 332 7.11 25.42 10.98
C SER A 332 6.83 23.99 11.47
N GLY A 333 5.88 23.86 12.40
CA GLY A 333 5.69 22.69 13.26
C GLY A 333 5.34 21.36 12.59
N LYS A 334 4.90 20.40 13.42
CA LYS A 334 4.61 18.99 13.08
C LYS A 334 3.82 18.77 11.76
N SER A 335 3.03 19.75 11.31
CA SER A 335 2.22 19.70 10.09
C SER A 335 3.02 19.62 8.78
N ARG A 336 4.23 20.20 8.69
CA ARG A 336 5.00 20.16 7.44
C ARG A 336 5.49 18.75 7.11
N GLY A 337 5.85 17.97 8.13
CA GLY A 337 6.23 16.55 7.97
C GLY A 337 5.08 15.72 7.42
N ILE A 338 3.86 15.95 7.92
CA ILE A 338 2.64 15.27 7.45
C ILE A 338 2.36 15.61 5.97
N LEU A 339 2.38 16.90 5.61
CA LEU A 339 2.13 17.32 4.23
C LEU A 339 3.17 16.75 3.26
N LEU A 340 4.44 16.72 3.66
CA LEU A 340 5.52 16.16 2.86
C LEU A 340 5.39 14.65 2.70
N ALA A 341 5.04 13.93 3.77
CA ALA A 341 4.78 12.49 3.72
C ALA A 341 3.64 12.18 2.74
N LEU A 342 2.55 12.93 2.84
CA LEU A 342 1.38 12.80 1.98
C LEU A 342 1.71 13.09 0.50
N ALA A 343 2.48 14.15 0.23
CA ALA A 343 2.92 14.48 -1.13
C ALA A 343 3.81 13.38 -1.73
N ILE A 344 4.81 12.90 -0.98
CA ILE A 344 5.68 11.79 -1.41
C ILE A 344 4.87 10.53 -1.66
N PHE A 345 3.90 10.23 -0.78
CA PHE A 345 2.99 9.11 -0.97
C PHE A 345 2.19 9.21 -2.26
N PHE A 346 1.50 10.34 -2.50
CA PHE A 346 0.71 10.53 -3.70
C PHE A 346 1.56 10.43 -4.97
N ILE A 347 2.76 11.00 -4.94
CA ILE A 347 3.71 10.89 -6.05
C ILE A 347 4.09 9.42 -6.28
N TYR A 348 4.54 8.71 -5.24
CA TYR A 348 4.92 7.31 -5.35
C TYR A 348 3.76 6.44 -5.89
N TYR A 349 2.55 6.62 -5.36
CA TYR A 349 1.37 5.88 -5.79
C TYR A 349 0.96 6.23 -7.23
N ALA A 350 1.03 7.51 -7.62
CA ALA A 350 0.76 7.92 -9.00
C ALA A 350 1.75 7.27 -9.98
N LEU A 351 3.05 7.27 -9.67
CA LEU A 351 4.05 6.60 -10.49
C LEU A 351 3.83 5.08 -10.55
N SER A 352 3.53 4.44 -9.42
CA SER A 352 3.26 3.00 -9.35
C SER A 352 1.99 2.60 -10.11
N SER A 353 0.94 3.43 -10.04
CA SER A 353 -0.31 3.26 -10.78
C SER A 353 -0.09 3.39 -12.29
N LEU A 354 0.65 4.42 -12.72
CA LEU A 354 1.05 4.58 -14.12
C LEU A 354 1.90 3.39 -14.60
N GLY A 355 2.88 2.95 -13.80
CA GLY A 355 3.67 1.75 -14.09
C GLY A 355 2.80 0.52 -14.25
N THR A 356 1.82 0.31 -13.36
CA THR A 356 0.94 -0.87 -13.39
C THR A 356 0.10 -0.86 -14.66
N SER A 357 -0.46 0.30 -15.01
CA SER A 357 -1.25 0.47 -16.24
C SER A 357 -0.42 0.25 -17.50
N LEU A 358 0.79 0.82 -17.58
CA LEU A 358 1.66 0.68 -18.75
C LEU A 358 2.24 -0.73 -18.90
N GLY A 359 2.57 -1.37 -17.78
CA GLY A 359 3.08 -2.74 -17.73
C GLY A 359 2.02 -3.77 -18.10
N LYS A 360 0.81 -3.70 -17.51
CA LYS A 360 -0.28 -4.64 -17.81
C LYS A 360 -0.72 -4.58 -19.29
N ASN A 361 -0.60 -3.40 -19.91
CA ASN A 361 -0.90 -3.20 -21.33
C ASN A 361 0.26 -3.58 -22.27
N GLY A 362 1.37 -4.11 -21.75
CA GLY A 362 2.53 -4.53 -22.55
C GLY A 362 3.31 -3.38 -23.20
N LYS A 363 3.06 -2.11 -22.83
CA LYS A 363 3.74 -0.95 -23.43
C LYS A 363 5.17 -0.78 -22.91
N ILE A 364 5.41 -1.21 -21.66
CA ILE A 364 6.70 -1.17 -20.98
C ILE A 364 6.92 -2.51 -20.33
N ALA A 365 8.15 -3.03 -20.36
CA ALA A 365 8.51 -4.25 -19.66
C ALA A 365 8.13 -4.17 -18.17
N ALA A 366 7.47 -5.22 -17.66
CA ALA A 366 6.96 -5.29 -16.29
C ALA A 366 8.00 -4.92 -15.22
N GLY A 367 9.25 -5.37 -15.38
CA GLY A 367 10.36 -5.04 -14.48
C GLY A 367 10.66 -3.54 -14.44
N VAL A 368 10.73 -2.87 -15.59
CA VAL A 368 10.99 -1.41 -15.62
C VAL A 368 9.81 -0.66 -15.03
N ALA A 369 8.58 -1.05 -15.39
CA ALA A 369 7.37 -0.39 -14.96
C ALA A 369 7.21 -0.38 -13.42
N MET A 370 7.52 -1.49 -12.76
CA MET A 370 7.36 -1.64 -11.31
C MET A 370 8.52 -1.08 -10.49
N TRP A 371 9.73 -1.05 -11.04
CA TRP A 371 10.92 -0.58 -10.32
C TRP A 371 11.22 0.90 -10.53
N MET A 372 10.68 1.52 -11.60
CA MET A 372 10.84 2.95 -11.88
C MET A 372 10.51 3.85 -10.67
N PRO A 373 9.38 3.67 -9.94
CA PRO A 373 9.08 4.52 -8.78
C PRO A 373 10.16 4.43 -7.70
N ASN A 374 10.68 3.23 -7.45
CA ASN A 374 11.75 3.00 -6.46
C ASN A 374 13.05 3.69 -6.88
N PHE A 375 13.46 3.61 -8.15
CA PHE A 375 14.65 4.30 -8.62
C PHE A 375 14.54 5.81 -8.51
N ILE A 376 13.38 6.39 -8.81
CA ILE A 376 13.14 7.83 -8.67
C ILE A 376 13.18 8.25 -7.20
N MET A 377 12.54 7.49 -6.31
CA MET A 377 12.59 7.77 -4.87
C MET A 377 14.00 7.59 -4.30
N ALA A 378 14.76 6.61 -4.78
CA ALA A 378 16.15 6.38 -4.36
C ALA A 378 17.07 7.52 -4.81
N ALA A 379 16.92 7.99 -6.06
CA ALA A 379 17.65 9.15 -6.54
C ALA A 379 17.34 10.40 -5.70
N LEU A 380 16.06 10.61 -5.34
CA LEU A 380 15.64 11.69 -4.47
C LEU A 380 16.24 11.55 -3.05
N ALA A 381 16.25 10.34 -2.49
CA ALA A 381 16.81 10.04 -1.17
C ALA A 381 18.32 10.34 -1.11
N VAL A 382 19.07 9.86 -2.12
CA VAL A 382 20.51 10.12 -2.24
C VAL A 382 20.78 11.61 -2.42
N TYR A 383 20.00 12.30 -3.25
CA TYR A 383 20.12 13.73 -3.46
C TYR A 383 19.87 14.53 -2.17
N ALA A 384 18.80 14.22 -1.44
CA ALA A 384 18.46 14.84 -0.17
C ALA A 384 19.56 14.59 0.89
N PHE A 385 20.04 13.35 0.99
CA PHE A 385 21.13 12.98 1.89
C PHE A 385 22.43 13.74 1.59
N LYS A 386 22.87 13.78 0.31
CA LYS A 386 24.10 14.49 -0.09
C LYS A 386 24.03 15.98 0.21
N ARG A 387 22.90 16.63 -0.06
CA ARG A 387 22.72 18.06 0.26
C ARG A 387 22.79 18.32 1.76
N LYS A 388 22.16 17.47 2.58
CA LYS A 388 22.21 17.56 4.05
C LYS A 388 23.61 17.32 4.61
N ASN A 389 24.37 16.42 4.00
CA ASN A 389 25.75 16.18 4.39
C ASN A 389 26.67 17.36 4.05
N THR A 390 26.35 18.12 3.00
CA THR A 390 27.13 19.29 2.54
C THR A 390 26.62 20.62 3.12
N GLU A 391 25.65 20.60 4.04
CA GLU A 391 24.99 21.78 4.63
C GLU A 391 24.44 22.81 3.62
N ARG A 392 24.15 22.40 2.37
CA ARG A 392 23.59 23.28 1.34
C ARG A 392 22.06 23.32 1.44
N PRO A 393 21.41 24.50 1.50
CA PRO A 393 19.94 24.59 1.55
C PRO A 393 19.28 23.98 0.30
N LEU A 394 18.04 23.49 0.43
CA LEU A 394 17.24 22.96 -0.68
C LEU A 394 16.88 24.11 -1.65
N PRO A 395 16.92 23.88 -2.97
CA PRO A 395 16.73 24.97 -3.94
C PRO A 395 15.27 25.48 -3.94
N LEU A 396 14.30 24.60 -3.63
CA LEU A 396 12.89 24.96 -3.50
C LEU A 396 12.63 25.91 -2.32
N GLU A 397 13.35 25.75 -1.20
CA GLU A 397 13.22 26.68 -0.07
C GLU A 397 13.85 28.03 -0.39
N ALA A 398 15.02 28.06 -1.05
CA ALA A 398 15.62 29.31 -1.54
C ALA A 398 14.69 30.03 -2.53
N GLN A 399 14.05 29.29 -3.45
CA GLN A 399 13.11 29.86 -4.41
C GLN A 399 11.82 30.35 -3.74
N ILE A 400 11.21 29.57 -2.84
CA ILE A 400 9.99 29.95 -2.11
C ILE A 400 10.25 31.16 -1.20
N ILE A 401 11.36 31.17 -0.45
CA ILE A 401 11.76 32.30 0.39
C ILE A 401 12.02 33.54 -0.47
N SER A 402 12.73 33.40 -1.59
CA SER A 402 12.95 34.53 -2.51
C SER A 402 11.65 35.03 -3.16
N SER A 403 10.68 34.14 -3.42
CA SER A 403 9.38 34.50 -4.00
C SER A 403 8.49 35.22 -3.00
N ILE A 404 8.41 34.72 -1.77
CA ILE A 404 7.69 35.36 -0.66
C ILE A 404 8.33 36.72 -0.32
N ALA A 405 9.67 36.82 -0.32
CA ALA A 405 10.37 38.09 -0.14
C ALA A 405 10.07 39.08 -1.28
N ARG A 406 9.99 38.61 -2.53
CA ARG A 406 9.64 39.43 -3.70
C ARG A 406 8.21 39.98 -3.62
N VAL A 407 7.26 39.16 -3.17
CA VAL A 407 5.85 39.57 -2.99
C VAL A 407 5.71 40.55 -1.82
N LYS A 408 6.38 40.29 -0.69
CA LYS A 408 6.37 41.19 0.48
C LYS A 408 7.04 42.54 0.18
N GLY A 409 8.07 42.56 -0.66
CA GLY A 409 8.71 43.78 -1.16
C GLY A 409 7.79 44.61 -2.07
N ARG A 410 7.01 43.96 -2.94
CA ARG A 410 6.01 44.64 -3.80
C ARG A 410 4.85 45.24 -3.00
N LEU A 411 4.39 44.57 -1.94
CA LEU A 411 3.33 45.08 -1.07
C LEU A 411 3.76 46.28 -0.21
N LYS A 412 5.04 46.38 0.17
CA LYS A 412 5.58 47.56 0.89
C LYS A 412 5.94 48.73 -0.03
N GLY A 413 6.21 48.47 -1.32
CA GLY A 413 6.54 49.49 -2.31
C GLY A 413 5.33 50.18 -2.96
N GLY A 414 4.13 49.61 -2.86
CA GLY A 414 2.89 50.17 -3.43
C GLY A 414 2.04 51.01 -2.46
N ALA A 415 2.55 51.31 -1.27
CA ALA A 415 1.86 52.10 -0.23
C ALA A 415 2.57 53.44 0.07
N LYS A 416 3.23 54.02 -0.94
CA LYS A 416 3.78 55.39 -0.89
C LYS A 416 3.19 56.24 -1.99
#